data_AF-A0A316DRS5-F1
#
_entry.id   AF-A0A316DRS5-F1
#
_cell.length_a   1.000
_cell.length_b   1.000
_cell.length_c   1.000
_cell.angle_alpha   90.00
_cell.angle_beta   90.00
_cell.angle_gamma   90.00
#
_symmetry.space_group_name_H-M   'P 1'
#
loop_
_entity.id
_entity.type
_entity.pdbx_description
1 polymer ?
#
loop_
_entity_poly.entity_id
_entity_poly.type
_entity_poly.pdbx_seq_one_letter_code
_entity_poly.pdbx_strand_id
1 'polypeptide(L)'
;MKNKEDIQFVDKVIGALRKTAVELEEFRVQTALGKAEVQDKYEEVKKKFNLFIHDNEYKIKGVKEKIEELNTKFDELRVQLALGKAETREVFKKQKKQLLLTLHDIEVKIKTNETLNRMYALTLIEIEQFKIQLEILEQKFNKDKDEAKDTFEKGKKDFNTFIDRLKVKYAKKKDEETKIEHFQNEISEAFKHFKKAFSKP
;
A
#
# COMPACT_ATOMS: atom_id res chain seq x y z
N MET A 1 -6.28 -27.65 11.75
CA MET A 1 -5.23 -27.74 10.71
C MET A 1 -5.39 -26.52 9.80
N LYS A 2 -4.35 -25.71 9.56
CA LYS A 2 -4.43 -24.68 8.50
C LYS A 2 -4.71 -25.40 7.17
N ASN A 3 -5.71 -24.93 6.44
CA ASN A 3 -6.06 -25.52 5.15
C ASN A 3 -4.96 -25.13 4.15
N LYS A 4 -4.67 -25.95 3.14
CA LYS A 4 -3.67 -25.67 2.09
C LYS A 4 -3.81 -24.25 1.49
N GLU A 5 -5.04 -23.74 1.47
CA GLU A 5 -5.43 -22.40 1.02
C GLU A 5 -4.87 -21.27 1.89
N ASP A 6 -4.77 -21.44 3.21
CA ASP A 6 -4.24 -20.40 4.11
C ASP A 6 -2.73 -20.23 3.93
N ILE A 7 -2.02 -21.35 3.72
CA ILE A 7 -0.58 -21.34 3.45
C ILE A 7 -0.31 -20.64 2.11
N GLN A 8 -1.05 -21.01 1.07
CA GLN A 8 -0.94 -20.36 -0.25
C GLN A 8 -1.29 -18.87 -0.20
N PHE A 9 -2.27 -18.48 0.61
CA PHE A 9 -2.62 -17.08 0.83
C PHE A 9 -1.46 -16.31 1.49
N VAL A 10 -0.91 -16.84 2.59
CA VAL A 10 0.24 -16.23 3.26
C VAL A 10 1.43 -16.10 2.31
N ASP A 11 1.75 -17.13 1.53
CA ASP A 11 2.85 -17.09 0.56
C ASP A 11 2.65 -16.00 -0.52
N LYS A 12 1.42 -15.85 -1.03
CA LYS A 12 1.07 -14.77 -1.97
C LYS A 12 1.26 -13.40 -1.33
N VAL A 13 0.83 -13.23 -0.08
CA VAL A 13 0.97 -11.98 0.66
C VAL A 13 2.44 -11.65 0.92
N ILE A 14 3.24 -12.62 1.37
CA ILE A 14 4.69 -12.47 1.54
C ILE A 14 5.37 -12.09 0.22
N GLY A 15 4.98 -12.72 -0.88
CA GLY A 15 5.45 -12.38 -2.22
C GLY A 15 5.13 -10.93 -2.59
N ALA A 16 3.91 -10.47 -2.32
CA ALA A 16 3.49 -9.08 -2.56
C ALA A 16 4.31 -8.09 -1.71
N LEU A 17 4.50 -8.35 -0.41
CA LEU A 17 5.30 -7.48 0.47
C LEU A 17 6.75 -7.33 -0.01
N ARG A 18 7.37 -8.43 -0.45
CA ARG A 18 8.74 -8.40 -1.00
C ARG A 18 8.80 -7.60 -2.30
N LYS A 19 7.81 -7.79 -3.17
CA LYS A 19 7.69 -7.01 -4.41
C LYS A 19 7.55 -5.52 -4.10
N THR A 20 6.67 -5.14 -3.18
CA THR A 20 6.47 -3.76 -2.74
C THR A 20 7.76 -3.12 -2.20
N ALA A 21 8.56 -3.85 -1.42
CA ALA A 21 9.84 -3.34 -0.92
C ALA A 21 10.81 -2.98 -2.06
N VAL A 22 10.90 -3.83 -3.09
CA VAL A 22 11.73 -3.60 -4.28
C VAL A 22 11.20 -2.43 -5.11
N GLU A 23 9.89 -2.41 -5.40
CA GLU A 23 9.29 -1.35 -6.22
C GLU A 23 9.39 0.03 -5.55
N LEU A 24 9.26 0.11 -4.21
CA LEU A 24 9.42 1.37 -3.48
C LEU A 24 10.88 1.86 -3.46
N GLU A 25 11.86 0.95 -3.44
CA GLU A 25 13.26 1.28 -3.62
C GLU A 25 13.54 1.83 -5.01
N GLU A 26 13.12 1.11 -6.05
CA GLU A 26 13.27 1.53 -7.45
C GLU A 26 12.63 2.90 -7.68
N PHE A 27 11.40 3.08 -7.19
CA PHE A 27 10.68 4.35 -7.30
C PHE A 27 11.42 5.50 -6.61
N ARG A 28 11.94 5.27 -5.39
CA ARG A 28 12.75 6.26 -4.68
C ARG A 28 14.00 6.63 -5.48
N VAL A 29 14.74 5.65 -6.00
CA VAL A 29 15.95 5.87 -6.79
C VAL A 29 15.63 6.66 -8.06
N GLN A 30 14.61 6.26 -8.82
CA GLN A 30 14.20 6.95 -10.03
C GLN A 30 13.80 8.42 -9.76
N THR A 31 13.06 8.65 -8.67
CA THR A 31 12.65 10.00 -8.26
C THR A 31 13.85 10.81 -7.75
N ALA A 32 14.87 10.17 -7.16
CA ALA A 32 16.10 10.83 -6.73
C ALA A 32 17.00 11.25 -7.90
N LEU A 33 17.05 10.45 -8.97
CA LEU A 33 17.83 10.75 -10.16
C LEU A 33 17.27 11.91 -11.00
N GLY A 34 16.08 12.45 -10.67
CA GLY A 34 15.48 13.59 -11.36
C GLY A 34 15.18 13.35 -12.84
N LYS A 35 15.11 12.07 -13.27
CA LYS A 35 14.92 11.69 -14.68
C LYS A 35 13.57 12.12 -15.26
N ALA A 36 12.62 12.52 -14.41
CA ALA A 36 11.31 13.05 -14.80
C ALA A 36 10.89 14.12 -13.77
N GLU A 37 10.05 15.06 -14.21
CA GLU A 37 9.43 16.03 -13.30
C GLU A 37 8.53 15.33 -12.28
N VAL A 38 8.50 15.83 -11.04
CA VAL A 38 7.74 15.22 -9.94
C VAL A 38 6.26 15.15 -10.29
N GLN A 39 5.75 16.13 -11.04
CA GLN A 39 4.39 16.20 -11.57
C GLN A 39 4.09 15.01 -12.50
N ASP A 40 5.00 14.70 -13.42
CA ASP A 40 4.80 13.58 -14.36
C ASP A 40 4.86 12.23 -13.64
N LYS A 41 5.75 12.08 -12.64
CA LYS A 41 5.75 10.87 -11.80
C LYS A 41 4.51 10.73 -10.95
N TYR A 42 3.96 11.83 -10.44
CA TYR A 42 2.70 11.79 -9.73
C TYR A 42 1.55 11.29 -10.63
N GLU A 43 1.47 11.76 -11.88
CA GLU A 43 0.47 11.26 -12.84
C GLU A 43 0.67 9.79 -13.21
N GLU A 44 1.91 9.36 -13.40
CA GLU A 44 2.22 7.94 -13.66
C GLU A 44 1.78 7.04 -12.50
N VAL A 45 2.07 7.47 -11.26
CA VAL A 45 1.68 6.74 -10.05
C VAL A 45 0.16 6.66 -9.91
N LYS A 46 -0.56 7.78 -10.13
CA LYS A 46 -2.04 7.75 -10.16
C LYS A 46 -2.59 6.81 -11.21
N LYS A 47 -2.05 6.83 -12.43
CA LYS A 47 -2.50 5.96 -13.54
C LYS A 47 -2.27 4.48 -13.23
N LYS A 48 -1.08 4.11 -12.76
CA LYS A 48 -0.76 2.72 -12.38
C LYS A 48 -1.70 2.22 -11.29
N PHE A 49 -1.90 3.04 -10.26
CA PHE A 49 -2.79 2.69 -9.16
C PHE A 49 -4.26 2.60 -9.61
N ASN A 50 -4.72 3.51 -10.47
CA ASN A 50 -6.07 3.46 -11.03
C ASN A 50 -6.32 2.17 -11.85
N LEU A 51 -5.34 1.75 -12.66
CA LEU A 51 -5.39 0.48 -13.40
C LEU A 51 -5.46 -0.71 -12.44
N PHE A 52 -4.65 -0.72 -11.37
CA PHE A 52 -4.71 -1.77 -10.37
C PHE A 52 -6.09 -1.86 -9.71
N ILE A 53 -6.69 -0.73 -9.33
CA ILE A 53 -8.02 -0.70 -8.71
C ILE A 53 -9.08 -1.21 -9.68
N HIS A 54 -9.00 -0.83 -10.96
CA HIS A 54 -9.88 -1.35 -11.99
C HIS A 54 -9.75 -2.88 -12.13
N ASP A 55 -8.53 -3.40 -12.28
CA ASP A 55 -8.28 -4.83 -12.48
C ASP A 55 -8.68 -5.72 -11.30
N ASN A 56 -8.67 -5.19 -10.08
CA ASN A 56 -8.97 -5.95 -8.87
C ASN A 56 -10.44 -5.85 -8.43
N GLU A 57 -11.19 -4.84 -8.85
CA GLU A 57 -12.63 -4.77 -8.62
C GLU A 57 -13.38 -5.95 -9.29
N TYR A 58 -12.97 -6.34 -10.50
CA TYR A 58 -13.64 -7.42 -11.24
C TYR A 58 -13.33 -8.84 -10.75
N LYS A 59 -12.32 -9.02 -9.90
CA LYS A 59 -11.96 -10.34 -9.36
C LYS A 59 -12.90 -10.80 -8.23
N ILE A 60 -13.77 -9.92 -7.76
CA ILE A 60 -14.64 -10.14 -6.61
C ILE A 60 -16.10 -10.23 -7.09
N LYS A 61 -16.42 -11.32 -7.77
CA LYS A 61 -17.81 -11.67 -8.13
C LYS A 61 -18.33 -12.68 -7.11
N GLY A 62 -19.43 -12.37 -6.41
CA GLY A 62 -20.16 -13.34 -5.58
C GLY A 62 -20.65 -12.87 -4.20
N VAL A 63 -20.22 -11.70 -3.70
CA VAL A 63 -20.65 -11.16 -2.40
C VAL A 63 -21.47 -9.89 -2.63
N LYS A 64 -22.70 -10.03 -3.12
CA LYS A 64 -23.52 -8.91 -3.63
C LYS A 64 -23.92 -7.88 -2.57
N GLU A 65 -24.20 -8.28 -1.34
CA GLU A 65 -24.94 -7.42 -0.39
C GLU A 65 -24.08 -6.56 0.56
N LYS A 66 -22.74 -6.71 0.58
CA LYS A 66 -21.84 -5.94 1.48
C LYS A 66 -20.78 -5.10 0.76
N ILE A 67 -20.91 -4.94 -0.56
CA ILE A 67 -19.89 -4.32 -1.41
C ILE A 67 -20.34 -2.97 -1.98
N GLU A 68 -21.62 -2.62 -1.98
CA GLU A 68 -22.11 -1.36 -2.60
C GLU A 68 -21.45 -0.10 -2.03
N GLU A 69 -21.40 0.05 -0.71
CA GLU A 69 -20.71 1.20 -0.09
C GLU A 69 -19.20 1.22 -0.39
N LEU A 70 -18.58 0.06 -0.51
CA LEU A 70 -17.16 -0.06 -0.84
C LEU A 70 -16.91 0.29 -2.32
N ASN A 71 -17.79 -0.12 -3.22
CA ASN A 71 -17.75 0.25 -4.64
C ASN A 71 -17.90 1.75 -4.82
N THR A 72 -18.86 2.38 -4.13
CA THR A 72 -19.00 3.85 -4.14
C THR A 72 -17.69 4.53 -3.73
N LYS A 73 -16.99 3.99 -2.72
CA LYS A 73 -15.68 4.51 -2.31
C LYS A 73 -14.57 4.28 -3.34
N PHE A 74 -14.57 3.15 -4.05
CA PHE A 74 -13.67 2.94 -5.17
C PHE A 74 -13.96 3.88 -6.35
N ASP A 75 -15.23 4.20 -6.62
CA ASP A 75 -15.61 5.17 -7.64
C ASP A 75 -15.18 6.59 -7.25
N GLU A 76 -15.40 6.99 -5.99
CA GLU A 76 -14.84 8.24 -5.45
C GLU A 76 -13.33 8.32 -5.64
N LEU A 77 -12.61 7.23 -5.33
CA LEU A 77 -11.16 7.13 -5.50
C LEU A 77 -10.76 7.31 -6.97
N ARG A 78 -11.45 6.65 -7.91
CA ARG A 78 -11.17 6.77 -9.36
C ARG A 78 -11.34 8.19 -9.86
N VAL A 79 -12.42 8.86 -9.44
CA VAL A 79 -12.64 10.27 -9.78
C VAL A 79 -11.47 11.12 -9.30
N GLN A 80 -11.01 10.90 -8.07
CA GLN A 80 -9.86 11.63 -7.52
C GLN A 80 -8.55 11.33 -8.25
N LEU A 81 -8.32 10.07 -8.64
CA LEU A 81 -7.14 9.66 -9.40
C LEU A 81 -7.15 10.24 -10.83
N ALA A 82 -8.33 10.46 -11.40
CA ALA A 82 -8.53 11.08 -12.71
C ALA A 82 -8.48 12.62 -12.69
N LEU A 83 -8.44 13.26 -11.52
CA LEU A 83 -8.23 14.70 -11.43
C LEU A 83 -6.92 15.08 -12.10
N GLY A 84 -6.92 16.22 -12.80
CA GLY A 84 -5.80 16.66 -13.64
C GLY A 84 -4.47 16.86 -12.90
N LYS A 85 -3.44 17.18 -13.70
CA LYS A 85 -2.05 17.33 -13.23
C LYS A 85 -1.95 18.25 -12.01
N ALA A 86 -1.21 17.81 -11.01
CA ALA A 86 -0.85 18.66 -9.88
C ALA A 86 0.31 19.58 -10.27
N GLU A 87 0.01 20.65 -11.00
CA GLU A 87 1.03 21.59 -11.53
C GLU A 87 1.82 22.30 -10.43
N THR A 88 1.18 22.54 -9.27
CA THR A 88 1.80 23.19 -8.12
C THR A 88 1.85 22.27 -6.89
N ARG A 89 2.77 22.57 -5.97
CA ARG A 89 2.88 21.91 -4.67
C ARG A 89 1.57 21.97 -3.87
N GLU A 90 0.85 23.09 -3.95
CA GLU A 90 -0.41 23.27 -3.23
C GLU A 90 -1.51 22.37 -3.81
N VAL A 91 -1.61 22.28 -5.13
CA VAL A 91 -2.54 21.37 -5.81
C VAL A 91 -2.19 19.92 -5.46
N PHE A 92 -0.91 19.55 -5.46
CA PHE A 92 -0.45 18.23 -5.04
C PHE A 92 -0.89 17.91 -3.61
N LYS A 93 -0.61 18.80 -2.64
CA LYS A 93 -0.98 18.58 -1.23
C LYS A 93 -2.49 18.44 -1.04
N LYS A 94 -3.28 19.25 -1.75
CA LYS A 94 -4.75 19.17 -1.71
C LYS A 94 -5.24 17.82 -2.25
N GLN A 95 -4.75 17.40 -3.42
CA GLN A 95 -5.12 16.11 -4.00
C GLN A 95 -4.67 14.94 -3.13
N LYS A 96 -3.41 14.95 -2.65
CA LYS A 96 -2.88 13.94 -1.71
C LYS A 96 -3.76 13.81 -0.48
N LYS A 97 -4.14 14.92 0.18
CA LYS A 97 -5.01 14.90 1.36
C LYS A 97 -6.34 14.21 1.05
N GLN A 98 -6.96 14.55 -0.08
CA GLN A 98 -8.23 13.98 -0.49
C GLN A 98 -8.12 12.47 -0.76
N LEU A 99 -7.08 12.06 -1.50
CA LEU A 99 -6.77 10.65 -1.75
C LEU A 99 -6.58 9.87 -0.44
N LEU A 100 -5.80 10.41 0.50
CA LEU A 100 -5.53 9.75 1.77
C LEU A 100 -6.80 9.55 2.62
N LEU A 101 -7.74 10.49 2.58
CA LEU A 101 -9.03 10.36 3.28
C LEU A 101 -9.87 9.24 2.66
N THR A 102 -10.04 9.23 1.34
CA THR A 102 -10.81 8.17 0.66
C THR A 102 -10.16 6.80 0.82
N LEU A 103 -8.84 6.71 0.76
CA LEU A 103 -8.11 5.46 1.03
C LEU A 103 -8.30 4.97 2.47
N HIS A 104 -8.33 5.88 3.44
CA HIS A 104 -8.61 5.51 4.83
C HIS A 104 -10.02 4.94 4.99
N ASP A 105 -11.04 5.56 4.40
CA ASP A 105 -12.41 5.05 4.42
C ASP A 105 -12.50 3.63 3.82
N ILE A 106 -11.83 3.40 2.69
CA ILE A 106 -11.75 2.09 2.03
C ILE A 106 -11.11 1.06 2.96
N GLU A 107 -9.98 1.40 3.57
CA GLU A 107 -9.28 0.50 4.51
C GLU A 107 -10.12 0.15 5.72
N VAL A 108 -10.81 1.13 6.32
CA VAL A 108 -11.70 0.88 7.46
C VAL A 108 -12.83 -0.06 7.08
N LYS A 109 -13.46 0.15 5.92
CA LYS A 109 -14.53 -0.73 5.43
C LYS A 109 -14.04 -2.15 5.15
N ILE A 110 -12.85 -2.30 4.58
CA ILE A 110 -12.23 -3.61 4.34
C ILE A 110 -11.87 -4.28 5.67
N LYS A 111 -11.19 -3.56 6.57
CA LYS A 111 -10.61 -4.14 7.79
C LYS A 111 -11.66 -4.50 8.85
N THR A 112 -12.78 -3.79 8.89
CA THR A 112 -13.89 -4.06 9.84
C THR A 112 -14.82 -5.19 9.38
N ASN A 113 -14.60 -5.78 8.20
CA ASN A 113 -15.36 -6.90 7.69
C ASN A 113 -14.42 -8.07 7.38
N GLU A 114 -14.47 -9.13 8.18
CA GLU A 114 -13.57 -10.30 8.07
C GLU A 114 -13.49 -10.91 6.67
N THR A 115 -14.62 -10.96 5.94
CA THR A 115 -14.65 -11.49 4.57
C THR A 115 -13.91 -10.59 3.60
N LEU A 116 -14.16 -9.27 3.68
CA LEU A 116 -13.50 -8.29 2.82
C LEU A 116 -12.02 -8.18 3.17
N ASN A 117 -11.68 -8.21 4.46
CA ASN A 117 -10.32 -8.20 4.99
C ASN A 117 -9.47 -9.24 4.24
N ARG A 118 -9.83 -10.53 4.30
CA ARG A 118 -9.11 -11.60 3.58
C ARG A 118 -9.07 -11.39 2.06
N MET A 119 -10.20 -10.99 1.48
CA MET A 119 -10.37 -10.86 0.04
C MET A 119 -9.54 -9.72 -0.58
N TYR A 120 -9.44 -8.60 0.14
CA TYR A 120 -8.75 -7.39 -0.28
C TYR A 120 -7.34 -7.26 0.33
N ALA A 121 -6.77 -8.33 0.89
CA ALA A 121 -5.44 -8.29 1.52
C ALA A 121 -4.36 -7.72 0.59
N LEU A 122 -4.38 -8.13 -0.69
CA LEU A 122 -3.45 -7.63 -1.70
C LEU A 122 -3.74 -6.17 -2.08
N THR A 123 -5.01 -5.78 -2.10
CA THR A 123 -5.42 -4.39 -2.32
C THR A 123 -4.95 -3.48 -1.19
N LEU A 124 -5.00 -3.93 0.07
CA LEU A 124 -4.47 -3.18 1.21
C LEU A 124 -2.96 -2.95 1.09
N ILE A 125 -2.21 -3.95 0.60
CA ILE A 125 -0.76 -3.81 0.34
C ILE A 125 -0.50 -2.76 -0.74
N GLU A 126 -1.25 -2.80 -1.85
CA GLU A 126 -1.11 -1.81 -2.91
C GLU A 126 -1.49 -0.40 -2.44
N ILE A 127 -2.54 -0.27 -1.62
CA ILE A 127 -2.91 1.02 -1.00
C ILE A 127 -1.75 1.58 -0.17
N GLU A 128 -1.12 0.77 0.68
CA GLU A 128 0.01 1.21 1.48
C GLU A 128 1.23 1.58 0.62
N GLN A 129 1.50 0.81 -0.44
CA GLN A 129 2.53 1.14 -1.43
C GLN A 129 2.27 2.50 -2.09
N PHE A 130 1.05 2.74 -2.58
CA PHE A 130 0.65 3.99 -3.19
C PHE A 130 0.81 5.17 -2.22
N LYS A 131 0.38 5.02 -0.96
CA LYS A 131 0.56 6.05 0.08
C LYS A 131 2.03 6.40 0.29
N ILE A 132 2.92 5.42 0.31
CA ILE A 132 4.37 5.67 0.46
C ILE A 132 4.93 6.38 -0.78
N GLN A 133 4.49 6.02 -2.00
CA GLN A 133 4.88 6.75 -3.22
C GLN A 133 4.48 8.22 -3.14
N LEU A 134 3.28 8.54 -2.61
CA LEU A 134 2.86 9.93 -2.38
C LEU A 134 3.71 10.66 -1.33
N GLU A 135 4.22 9.97 -0.31
CA GLU A 135 5.19 10.57 0.63
C GLU A 135 6.52 10.90 -0.07
N ILE A 136 7.06 9.95 -0.84
CA ILE A 136 8.32 10.13 -1.57
C ILE A 136 8.22 11.34 -2.53
N LEU A 137 7.10 11.46 -3.24
CA LEU A 137 6.85 12.60 -4.13
C LEU A 137 6.73 13.91 -3.37
N GLU A 138 6.05 13.94 -2.22
CA GLU A 138 5.95 15.15 -1.39
C GLU A 138 7.32 15.66 -0.93
N GLN A 139 8.19 14.75 -0.49
CA GLN A 139 9.55 15.11 -0.07
C GLN A 139 10.35 15.77 -1.19
N LYS A 140 10.17 15.28 -2.42
CA LYS A 140 10.80 15.86 -3.60
C LYS A 140 10.23 17.22 -3.95
N PHE A 141 8.93 17.44 -3.82
CA PHE A 141 8.32 18.78 -3.91
C PHE A 141 8.87 19.75 -2.84
N ASN A 142 9.24 19.25 -1.66
CA ASN A 142 9.75 20.06 -0.55
C ASN A 142 11.25 20.37 -0.65
N LYS A 143 11.99 19.75 -1.59
CA LYS A 143 13.47 19.85 -1.72
C LYS A 143 14.22 19.56 -0.40
N ASP A 144 13.65 18.72 0.45
CA ASP A 144 14.31 18.30 1.69
C ASP A 144 15.62 17.55 1.33
N LYS A 145 16.76 18.01 1.88
CA LYS A 145 18.11 17.45 1.63
C LYS A 145 18.17 15.94 1.92
N ASP A 146 19.09 15.27 1.23
CA ASP A 146 19.39 13.83 1.19
C ASP A 146 19.74 13.12 2.53
N GLU A 147 19.25 13.60 3.67
CA GLU A 147 19.36 12.91 4.97
C GLU A 147 18.51 11.62 5.05
N ALA A 148 17.77 11.29 3.98
CA ALA A 148 16.83 10.17 3.92
C ALA A 148 17.45 8.81 3.51
N LYS A 149 18.75 8.72 3.20
CA LYS A 149 19.34 7.45 2.73
C LYS A 149 19.51 6.43 3.84
N ASP A 150 20.05 6.84 4.97
CA ASP A 150 20.32 5.93 6.08
C ASP A 150 19.02 5.50 6.78
N THR A 151 18.03 6.38 6.87
CA THR A 151 16.71 6.04 7.43
C THR A 151 15.96 5.04 6.56
N PHE A 152 16.02 5.20 5.23
CA PHE A 152 15.41 4.28 4.29
C PHE A 152 16.04 2.89 4.33
N GLU A 153 17.37 2.78 4.29
CA GLU A 153 18.06 1.47 4.32
C GLU A 153 17.73 0.72 5.61
N LYS A 154 17.69 1.44 6.74
CA LYS A 154 17.24 0.89 8.01
C LYS A 154 15.78 0.42 7.93
N GLY A 155 14.88 1.27 7.43
CA GLY A 155 13.48 0.91 7.25
C GLY A 155 13.26 -0.31 6.38
N LYS A 156 14.00 -0.41 5.27
CA LYS A 156 13.98 -1.57 4.35
C LYS A 156 14.47 -2.82 5.06
N LYS A 157 15.57 -2.74 5.80
CA LYS A 157 16.08 -3.85 6.60
C LYS A 157 15.05 -4.30 7.64
N ASP A 158 14.44 -3.36 8.36
CA ASP A 158 13.43 -3.64 9.38
C ASP A 158 12.18 -4.28 8.76
N PHE A 159 11.73 -3.77 7.61
CA PHE A 159 10.60 -4.32 6.86
C PHE A 159 10.88 -5.74 6.35
N ASN A 160 12.06 -5.99 5.77
CA ASN A 160 12.45 -7.33 5.33
C ASN A 160 12.59 -8.31 6.51
N THR A 161 13.17 -7.86 7.61
CA THR A 161 13.26 -8.65 8.86
C THR A 161 11.87 -8.99 9.38
N PHE A 162 10.93 -8.05 9.29
CA PHE A 162 9.52 -8.30 9.62
C PHE A 162 8.88 -9.33 8.68
N ILE A 163 9.07 -9.22 7.35
CA ILE A 163 8.55 -10.19 6.38
C ILE A 163 9.08 -11.60 6.68
N ASP A 164 10.37 -11.74 7.00
CA ASP A 164 10.96 -13.03 7.32
C ASP A 164 10.41 -13.61 8.63
N ARG A 165 10.17 -12.76 9.64
CA ARG A 165 9.46 -13.17 10.88
C ARG A 165 8.03 -13.63 10.61
N LEU A 166 7.27 -12.90 9.78
CA LEU A 166 5.93 -13.31 9.37
C LEU A 166 5.96 -14.68 8.68
N LYS A 167 6.87 -14.86 7.73
CA LYS A 167 7.00 -16.13 7.00
C LYS A 167 7.25 -17.29 7.98
N VAL A 168 8.18 -17.13 8.92
CA VAL A 168 8.46 -18.16 9.93
C VAL A 168 7.27 -18.40 10.86
N LYS A 169 6.63 -17.33 11.35
CA LYS A 169 5.47 -17.40 12.26
C LYS A 169 4.33 -18.18 11.63
N TYR A 170 4.00 -17.86 10.38
CA TYR A 170 2.85 -18.45 9.70
C TYR A 170 3.15 -19.77 8.97
N ALA A 171 4.44 -20.13 8.77
CA ALA A 171 4.86 -21.43 8.23
C ALA A 171 4.86 -22.57 9.27
N LYS A 172 4.94 -22.27 10.57
CA LYS A 172 4.92 -23.31 11.62
C LYS A 172 3.53 -23.96 11.69
N LYS A 173 3.50 -25.31 11.63
CA LYS A 173 2.28 -26.14 11.62
C LYS A 173 1.61 -26.35 12.98
N LYS A 174 2.18 -25.89 14.10
CA LYS A 174 1.73 -26.26 15.45
C LYS A 174 0.99 -25.11 16.17
N ASP A 175 -0.29 -25.38 16.41
CA ASP A 175 -1.06 -25.19 17.65
C ASP A 175 -1.35 -23.79 18.22
N GLU A 176 -1.16 -22.71 17.48
CA GLU A 176 -1.85 -21.47 17.80
C GLU A 176 -2.85 -21.15 16.69
N GLU A 177 -4.10 -20.89 17.06
CA GLU A 177 -5.14 -20.29 16.21
C GLU A 177 -4.70 -18.87 15.79
N THR A 178 -3.62 -18.75 15.01
CA THR A 178 -3.20 -17.46 14.47
C THR A 178 -4.21 -17.08 13.40
N LYS A 179 -5.24 -16.34 13.81
CA LYS A 179 -6.28 -15.81 12.91
C LYS A 179 -5.64 -14.95 11.83
N ILE A 180 -6.21 -15.01 10.62
CA ILE A 180 -5.79 -14.20 9.47
C ILE A 180 -5.95 -12.70 9.75
N GLU A 181 -6.86 -12.31 10.64
CA GLU A 181 -6.99 -10.92 11.11
C GLU A 181 -5.71 -10.41 11.77
N HIS A 182 -5.08 -11.20 12.64
CA HIS A 182 -3.80 -10.83 13.26
C HIS A 182 -2.72 -10.64 12.20
N PHE A 183 -2.73 -11.47 11.16
CA PHE A 183 -1.78 -11.36 10.05
C PHE A 183 -1.91 -10.04 9.31
N GLN A 184 -3.14 -9.58 9.02
CA GLN A 184 -3.36 -8.31 8.33
C GLN A 184 -3.05 -7.08 9.17
N ASN A 185 -3.34 -7.15 10.46
CA ASN A 185 -2.97 -6.10 11.40
C ASN A 185 -1.44 -5.96 11.47
N GLU A 186 -0.72 -7.07 11.59
CA GLU A 186 0.75 -7.11 11.57
C GLU A 186 1.32 -6.50 10.28
N ILE A 187 0.72 -6.80 9.11
CA ILE A 187 1.12 -6.20 7.83
C ILE A 187 0.94 -4.68 7.85
N SER A 188 -0.20 -4.21 8.35
CA SER A 188 -0.49 -2.77 8.44
C SER A 188 0.50 -2.05 9.36
N GLU A 189 0.87 -2.68 10.48
CA GLU A 189 1.89 -2.16 11.39
C GLU A 189 3.26 -2.09 10.71
N ALA A 190 3.63 -3.11 9.93
CA ALA A 190 4.88 -3.10 9.19
C ALA A 190 4.95 -1.99 8.15
N PHE A 191 3.86 -1.73 7.42
CA PHE A 191 3.79 -0.57 6.53
C PHE A 191 3.85 0.75 7.29
N LYS A 192 3.25 0.86 8.48
CA LYS A 192 3.39 2.05 9.33
C LYS A 192 4.85 2.29 9.72
N HIS A 193 5.59 1.24 10.08
CA HIS A 193 7.03 1.34 10.37
C HIS A 193 7.85 1.65 9.12
N PHE A 194 7.54 1.02 7.99
CA PHE A 194 8.24 1.25 6.74
C PHE A 194 8.00 2.67 6.23
N LYS A 195 6.76 3.17 6.26
CA LYS A 195 6.39 4.55 5.92
C LYS A 195 7.17 5.57 6.76
N LYS A 196 7.32 5.33 8.07
CA LYS A 196 8.15 6.16 8.96
C LYS A 196 9.63 6.20 8.58
N ALA A 197 10.13 5.22 7.81
CA ALA A 197 11.50 5.30 7.30
C ALA A 197 11.64 6.34 6.18
N PHE A 198 10.53 6.66 5.51
CA PHE A 198 10.46 7.72 4.51
C PHE A 198 10.15 9.06 5.16
N SER A 199 9.13 9.17 5.99
CA SER A 199 8.82 10.40 6.73
C SER A 199 9.92 10.68 7.77
N LYS A 200 10.69 11.77 7.66
CA LYS A 200 11.81 12.16 8.54
C LYS A 200 11.59 11.85 10.04
N PRO A 201 12.68 11.58 10.82
CA PRO A 201 12.60 11.37 12.26
C PRO A 201 11.97 12.55 13.03
#